data_AF-A0A498IY86-F1
#
_entry.id   AF-A0A498IY86-F1
#
_cell.length_a   1.000
_cell.length_b   1.000
_cell.length_c   1.000
_cell.angle_alpha   90.00
_cell.angle_beta   90.00
_cell.angle_gamma   90.00
#
_symmetry.space_group_name_H-M   'P 1'
#
loop_
_entity.id
_entity.type
_entity.pdbx_description
1 polymer ?
#
loop_
_entity_poly.entity_id
_entity_poly.type
_entity_poly.pdbx_seq_one_letter_code
_entity_poly.pdbx_strand_id
1 'polypeptide(L)'
;MITYVYFYGGCALPLFLKLKVLRSRESRFETTTVTHKSVASIVCYGKLRYPPTHEATGYSLVYNQLYPFEVQNYTSGIIHHVRLTSLISFASYFLQSFNGELQRLKLNTLYFYRCGDPSIHAMSQIHHFRTMPVSGPRSYPERIAVMGDLGLTYNTTTTLSHLKSNNPDLVLLIGNVTYANLYLTNGTGSDRYSCSFPNSPIHETYQPRWDYWGWYMQSLVSKVPIMVVEGNHEIEEQAENKTFEAYSSRSCLQEIESRL
;
A
#
# COMPACT_ATOMS: atom_id res chain seq x y z
N MET A 1 -9.34 8.28 1.74
CA MET A 1 -9.15 6.98 2.41
C MET A 1 -8.31 6.10 1.49
N ILE A 2 -7.18 5.58 1.94
CA ILE A 2 -6.43 4.54 1.23
C ILE A 2 -6.36 3.34 2.15
N THR A 3 -6.86 2.19 1.72
CA THR A 3 -6.77 0.96 2.51
C THR A 3 -5.78 0.02 1.88
N TYR A 4 -4.96 -0.58 2.72
CA TYR A 4 -3.94 -1.53 2.35
C TYR A 4 -4.28 -2.82 3.07
N VAL A 5 -4.42 -3.89 2.31
CA VAL A 5 -4.80 -5.22 2.80
C VAL A 5 -3.62 -6.14 2.60
N TYR A 6 -3.19 -6.82 3.65
CA TYR A 6 -1.95 -7.59 3.66
C TYR A 6 -2.20 -9.07 3.87
N PHE A 7 -1.35 -9.90 3.25
CA PHE A 7 -1.40 -11.35 3.32
C PHE A 7 -0.04 -11.90 3.74
N TYR A 8 -0.03 -12.78 4.75
CA TYR A 8 1.20 -13.44 5.17
C TYR A 8 1.12 -14.95 4.94
N GLY A 9 2.07 -15.50 4.19
CA GLY A 9 2.24 -16.93 3.95
C GLY A 9 3.64 -17.17 3.40
N GLY A 10 4.65 -17.08 4.27
CA GLY A 10 6.06 -17.37 3.93
C GLY A 10 6.93 -16.16 3.59
N CYS A 11 6.43 -15.17 2.84
CA CYS A 11 7.08 -13.87 2.62
C CYS A 11 5.99 -12.79 2.52
N ALA A 12 6.24 -11.60 3.07
CA ALA A 12 5.26 -10.52 3.25
C ALA A 12 4.73 -10.00 1.92
N LEU A 13 3.41 -9.93 1.71
CA LEU A 13 2.87 -9.42 0.45
C LEU A 13 1.72 -8.42 0.64
N PRO A 14 1.90 -7.14 0.26
CA PRO A 14 0.85 -6.14 0.34
C PRO A 14 -0.03 -6.11 -0.92
N LEU A 15 -1.32 -5.86 -0.71
CA LEU A 15 -2.33 -5.69 -1.75
C LEU A 15 -2.95 -4.30 -1.52
N PHE A 16 -2.74 -3.36 -2.44
CA PHE A 16 -3.21 -1.99 -2.25
C PHE A 16 -4.68 -1.87 -2.70
N LEU A 17 -5.53 -1.28 -1.87
CA LEU A 17 -6.91 -0.99 -2.25
C LEU A 17 -7.41 0.36 -1.73
N LYS A 18 -7.28 1.40 -2.55
CA LYS A 18 -7.89 2.69 -2.19
C LYS A 18 -9.42 2.64 -2.28
N LEU A 19 -10.08 3.06 -1.20
CA LEU A 19 -11.50 3.35 -1.13
C LEU A 19 -11.78 4.82 -1.45
N LYS A 20 -12.69 5.06 -2.38
CA LYS A 20 -13.21 6.41 -2.63
C LYS A 20 -14.25 6.73 -1.54
N VAL A 21 -13.86 7.49 -0.53
CA VAL A 21 -14.81 8.22 0.33
C VAL A 21 -15.04 9.59 -0.30
N LEU A 22 -16.29 9.92 -0.56
CA LEU A 22 -16.74 11.23 -1.05
C LEU A 22 -16.27 12.31 -0.07
N ARG A 23 -15.46 13.28 -0.51
CA ARG A 23 -15.27 14.53 0.24
C ARG A 23 -16.61 15.25 0.26
N SER A 24 -17.09 15.66 1.45
CA SER A 24 -18.09 16.72 1.51
C SER A 24 -17.46 18.00 0.95
N ARG A 25 -18.24 18.74 0.16
CA ARG A 25 -17.87 20.09 -0.29
C ARG A 25 -17.89 21.05 0.92
N GLU A 26 -17.14 22.15 0.78
CA GLU A 26 -16.95 23.30 1.71
C GLU A 26 -15.88 23.08 2.79
N SER A 27 -15.00 24.02 3.15
CA SER A 27 -14.64 25.36 2.65
C SER A 27 -13.29 25.78 3.28
N ARG A 28 -12.66 26.81 2.69
CA ARG A 28 -11.69 27.79 3.22
C ARG A 28 -10.69 27.43 4.34
N PHE A 29 -9.44 27.83 4.09
CA PHE A 29 -8.32 27.98 5.02
C PHE A 29 -8.73 28.26 6.47
N GLU A 30 -8.52 27.28 7.34
CA GLU A 30 -8.29 27.48 8.76
C GLU A 30 -7.54 26.25 9.27
N THR A 31 -6.47 26.48 10.04
CA THR A 31 -5.61 25.48 10.67
C THR A 31 -6.36 24.87 11.86
N THR A 32 -7.49 24.23 11.61
CA THR A 32 -8.24 23.49 12.62
C THR A 32 -7.88 22.03 12.47
N THR A 33 -7.32 21.46 13.53
CA THR A 33 -7.15 20.02 13.70
C THR A 33 -8.47 19.34 13.38
N VAL A 34 -8.58 18.77 12.18
CA VAL A 34 -9.73 17.94 11.79
C VAL A 34 -9.70 16.77 12.75
N THR A 35 -10.61 16.80 13.72
CA THR A 35 -10.91 15.67 14.59
C THR A 35 -11.53 14.60 13.70
N HIS A 36 -10.67 13.80 13.08
CA HIS A 36 -11.07 12.69 12.23
C HIS A 36 -11.88 11.72 13.09
N LYS A 37 -13.21 11.72 12.93
CA LYS A 37 -14.03 10.57 13.33
C LYS A 37 -13.33 9.33 12.75
N SER A 38 -12.83 8.45 13.62
CA SER A 38 -11.96 7.35 13.23
C SER A 38 -12.70 6.46 12.22
N VAL A 39 -12.28 6.49 10.97
CA VAL A 39 -12.80 5.58 9.94
C VAL A 39 -12.26 4.19 10.27
N ALA A 40 -13.12 3.19 10.39
CA ALA A 40 -12.71 1.84 10.73
C ALA A 40 -11.86 1.19 9.61
N SER A 41 -10.88 0.39 10.02
CA SER A 41 -10.05 -0.42 9.12
C SER A 41 -10.57 -1.86 9.11
N ILE A 42 -11.62 -2.15 8.33
CA ILE A 42 -12.25 -3.48 8.29
C ILE A 42 -12.06 -4.13 6.90
N VAL A 43 -11.80 -5.44 6.89
CA VAL A 43 -11.80 -6.28 5.69
C VAL A 43 -12.71 -7.48 5.91
N CYS A 44 -13.76 -7.59 5.12
CA CYS A 44 -14.60 -8.79 5.05
C CYS A 44 -14.10 -9.66 3.89
N TYR A 45 -13.86 -10.95 4.13
CA TYR A 45 -13.28 -11.86 3.12
C TYR A 45 -13.79 -13.30 3.23
N GLY A 46 -13.65 -14.07 2.14
CA GLY A 46 -14.10 -15.45 2.08
C GLY A 46 -13.78 -16.13 0.75
N LYS A 47 -14.01 -17.43 0.65
CA LYS A 47 -13.83 -18.19 -0.60
C LYS A 47 -15.00 -18.04 -1.56
N LEU A 48 -16.17 -17.72 -1.01
CA LEU A 48 -17.36 -17.38 -1.77
C LEU A 48 -17.44 -15.87 -1.93
N ARG A 49 -17.98 -15.43 -3.08
CA ARG A 49 -18.16 -14.00 -3.38
C ARG A 49 -19.18 -13.35 -2.43
N TYR A 50 -20.18 -14.11 -1.98
CA TYR A 50 -21.19 -13.68 -1.02
C TYR A 50 -21.86 -14.89 -0.35
N PRO A 51 -22.20 -14.83 0.96
CA PRO A 51 -21.73 -13.82 1.91
C PRO A 51 -20.24 -14.01 2.24
N PRO A 52 -19.49 -12.93 2.57
CA PRO A 52 -18.15 -13.08 3.13
C PRO A 52 -18.27 -13.79 4.49
N THR A 53 -17.40 -14.76 4.73
CA THR A 53 -17.48 -15.64 5.90
C THR A 53 -16.59 -15.21 7.05
N HIS A 54 -15.68 -14.27 6.80
CA HIS A 54 -14.69 -13.81 7.76
C HIS A 54 -14.56 -12.29 7.75
N GLU A 55 -14.07 -11.76 8.85
CA GLU A 55 -13.77 -10.35 9.05
C GLU A 55 -12.41 -10.21 9.73
N ALA A 56 -11.64 -9.19 9.33
CA ALA A 56 -10.43 -8.78 10.01
C ALA A 56 -10.46 -7.27 10.22
N THR A 57 -9.92 -6.85 11.36
CA THR A 57 -9.70 -5.44 11.69
C THR A 57 -8.21 -5.11 11.61
N GLY A 58 -7.91 -3.85 11.40
CA GLY A 58 -6.55 -3.34 11.38
C GLY A 58 -6.45 -1.97 12.01
N TYR A 59 -5.37 -1.26 11.70
CA TYR A 59 -5.11 0.08 12.22
C TYR A 59 -5.16 1.12 11.11
N SER A 60 -5.06 2.39 11.48
CA SER A 60 -4.96 3.48 10.52
C SER A 60 -3.98 4.54 10.98
N LEU A 61 -3.39 5.27 10.04
CA LEU A 61 -2.44 6.34 10.28
C LEU A 61 -2.60 7.45 9.25
N VAL A 62 -1.92 8.56 9.50
CA VAL A 62 -1.73 9.69 8.58
C VAL A 62 -0.26 10.08 8.66
N TYR A 63 0.33 10.48 7.54
CA TYR A 63 1.65 11.09 7.53
C TYR A 63 1.60 12.50 6.95
N ASN A 64 2.63 13.28 7.28
CA ASN A 64 2.82 14.61 6.74
C ASN A 64 4.15 14.68 5.99
N GLN A 65 4.20 15.58 5.00
CA GLN A 65 5.43 16.06 4.38
C GLN A 65 5.50 17.55 4.65
N LEU A 66 6.35 17.94 5.59
CA LEU A 66 6.43 19.29 6.15
C LEU A 66 7.79 19.91 5.84
N TYR A 67 7.78 21.14 5.35
CA TYR A 67 8.98 21.90 5.04
C TYR A 67 9.04 23.16 5.90
N PRO A 68 10.17 23.44 6.58
CA PRO A 68 10.35 24.64 7.40
C PRO A 68 10.72 25.86 6.54
N PHE A 69 10.17 25.95 5.33
CA PHE A 69 10.42 26.98 4.33
C PHE A 69 9.07 27.50 3.79
N GLU A 70 9.06 28.61 3.05
CA GLU A 70 7.85 29.16 2.41
C GLU A 70 7.40 28.34 1.17
N VAL A 71 7.17 27.05 1.37
CA VAL A 71 6.76 26.07 0.36
C VAL A 71 5.52 25.29 0.81
N GLN A 72 4.92 24.49 -0.06
CA GLN A 72 3.63 23.84 0.26
C GLN A 72 3.84 22.54 1.05
N ASN A 73 3.14 22.42 2.18
CA ASN A 73 3.08 21.21 2.99
C ASN A 73 2.01 20.24 2.46
N TYR A 74 2.17 18.96 2.80
CA TYR A 74 1.20 17.92 2.49
C TYR A 74 0.82 17.10 3.72
N THR A 75 -0.45 16.73 3.82
CA THR A 75 -0.98 15.75 4.77
C THR A 75 -1.73 14.68 4.00
N SER A 76 -1.45 13.42 4.29
CA SER A 76 -2.10 12.30 3.62
C SER A 76 -3.58 12.19 4.00
N GLY A 77 -4.35 11.47 3.19
CA GLY A 77 -5.60 10.90 3.70
C GLY A 77 -5.31 9.83 4.77
N ILE A 78 -6.36 9.39 5.47
CA ILE A 78 -6.25 8.23 6.38
C ILE A 78 -5.84 6.99 5.56
N ILE A 79 -4.73 6.40 5.98
CA ILE A 79 -4.13 5.17 5.48
C ILE A 79 -4.53 4.05 6.43
N HIS A 80 -5.09 2.96 5.92
CA HIS A 80 -5.56 1.83 6.72
C HIS A 80 -4.73 0.59 6.43
N HIS A 81 -4.30 -0.13 7.45
CA HIS A 81 -3.51 -1.34 7.31
C HIS A 81 -4.23 -2.50 7.96
N VAL A 82 -4.64 -3.51 7.19
CA VAL A 82 -5.38 -4.68 7.70
C VAL A 82 -4.67 -5.96 7.33
N ARG A 83 -4.36 -6.77 8.35
CA ARG A 83 -3.66 -8.04 8.21
C ARG A 83 -4.63 -9.20 8.14
N LEU A 84 -4.55 -10.00 7.07
CA LEU A 84 -5.26 -11.27 6.96
C LEU A 84 -4.30 -12.41 7.31
N THR A 85 -4.51 -13.02 8.47
CA THR A 85 -3.59 -13.99 9.04
C THR A 85 -3.61 -15.30 8.24
N SER A 86 -2.44 -15.74 7.79
CA SER A 86 -2.16 -17.15 7.53
C SER A 86 -0.89 -17.49 8.29
N LEU A 87 -0.94 -18.49 9.16
CA LEU A 87 0.26 -19.06 9.74
C LEU A 87 0.25 -20.55 9.42
N ILE A 88 1.08 -20.91 8.45
CA ILE A 88 1.67 -22.24 8.36
C ILE A 88 3.18 -22.00 8.40
N SER A 89 3.74 -21.98 9.61
CA SER A 89 5.12 -22.43 9.77
C SER A 89 5.07 -23.95 9.97
N PHE A 90 6.06 -24.69 9.48
CA PHE A 90 6.14 -26.15 9.69
C PHE A 90 5.95 -26.56 11.16
N ALA A 91 6.28 -25.69 12.12
CA ALA A 91 6.09 -25.89 13.56
C ALA A 91 4.62 -25.87 14.02
N SER A 92 3.71 -25.25 13.29
CA SER A 92 2.29 -25.11 13.68
C SER A 92 1.39 -26.26 13.19
N TYR A 93 1.94 -27.27 12.52
CA TYR A 93 1.24 -28.52 12.23
C TYR A 93 1.08 -29.40 13.49
N PHE A 94 1.98 -29.26 14.47
CA PHE A 94 1.97 -30.04 15.71
C PHE A 94 1.18 -29.41 16.88
N LEU A 95 0.88 -28.11 16.84
CA LEU A 95 0.15 -27.40 17.90
C LEU A 95 -1.34 -27.25 17.59
N GLN A 96 -1.99 -28.33 17.14
CA GLN A 96 -3.43 -28.35 16.84
C GLN A 96 -4.32 -28.43 18.12
N SER A 97 -3.74 -28.27 19.31
CA SER A 97 -4.43 -28.55 20.58
C SER A 97 -4.57 -27.37 21.55
N PHE A 98 -4.48 -26.12 21.10
CA PHE A 98 -4.80 -24.96 21.96
C PHE A 98 -5.97 -24.14 21.40
N ASN A 99 -6.98 -23.98 22.26
CA ASN A 99 -8.32 -23.46 22.04
C ASN A 99 -8.37 -21.99 21.58
N GLY A 100 -8.08 -21.74 20.31
CA GLY A 100 -8.38 -20.46 19.66
C GLY A 100 -8.48 -20.68 18.16
N GLU A 101 -9.67 -20.47 17.59
CA GLU A 101 -9.93 -20.58 16.15
C GLU A 101 -9.24 -19.40 15.43
N LEU A 102 -7.92 -19.47 15.30
CA LEU A 102 -7.15 -18.52 14.53
C LEU A 102 -7.53 -18.72 13.06
N GLN A 103 -8.28 -17.77 12.49
CA GLN A 103 -8.69 -17.81 11.08
C GLN A 103 -7.45 -17.77 10.19
N ARG A 104 -7.15 -18.89 9.54
CA ARG A 104 -5.96 -19.07 8.67
C ARG A 104 -6.39 -19.12 7.21
N LEU A 105 -5.79 -18.28 6.38
CA LEU A 105 -5.94 -18.42 4.93
C LEU A 105 -5.36 -19.76 4.45
N LYS A 106 -6.09 -20.47 3.59
CA LYS A 106 -5.56 -21.65 2.91
C LYS A 106 -4.61 -21.20 1.80
N LEU A 107 -3.53 -21.94 1.58
CA LEU A 107 -2.55 -21.69 0.54
C LEU A 107 -3.11 -22.01 -0.85
N ASN A 108 -2.55 -21.40 -1.89
CA ASN A 108 -2.99 -21.52 -3.28
C ASN A 108 -4.53 -21.44 -3.47
N THR A 109 -5.18 -20.54 -2.74
CA THR A 109 -6.63 -20.45 -2.67
C THR A 109 -7.08 -19.06 -3.08
N LEU A 110 -8.12 -19.00 -3.92
CA LEU A 110 -8.78 -17.76 -4.30
C LEU A 110 -9.68 -17.27 -3.16
N TYR A 111 -9.53 -16.00 -2.80
CA TYR A 111 -10.36 -15.32 -1.82
C TYR A 111 -10.95 -14.06 -2.45
N PHE A 112 -12.20 -13.79 -2.12
CA PHE A 112 -12.89 -12.53 -2.39
C PHE A 112 -12.87 -11.68 -1.13
N TYR A 113 -12.76 -10.36 -1.30
CA TYR A 113 -12.76 -9.44 -0.17
C TYR A 113 -13.37 -8.08 -0.52
N ARG A 114 -13.81 -7.38 0.53
CA ARG A 114 -14.16 -5.97 0.54
C ARG A 114 -13.50 -5.35 1.76
N CYS A 115 -12.85 -4.21 1.59
CA CYS A 115 -12.37 -3.40 2.69
C CYS A 115 -13.22 -2.14 2.86
N GLY A 116 -13.19 -1.55 4.06
CA GLY A 116 -13.77 -0.24 4.34
C GLY A 116 -14.32 -0.12 5.74
N ASP A 117 -15.31 0.75 5.89
CA ASP A 117 -16.04 0.94 7.14
C ASP A 117 -17.54 0.67 6.89
N PRO A 118 -18.08 -0.45 7.39
CA PRO A 118 -19.48 -0.79 7.20
C PRO A 118 -20.42 0.14 7.97
N SER A 119 -19.96 0.77 9.08
CA SER A 119 -20.80 1.64 9.92
C SER A 119 -21.21 2.94 9.22
N ILE A 120 -20.42 3.39 8.25
CA ILE A 120 -20.66 4.59 7.45
C ILE A 120 -20.97 4.26 5.98
N HIS A 121 -21.33 3.01 5.68
CA HIS A 121 -21.59 2.50 4.33
C HIS A 121 -20.44 2.76 3.32
N ALA A 122 -19.19 2.82 3.80
CA ALA A 122 -18.00 3.11 2.99
C ALA A 122 -17.22 1.83 2.65
N MET A 123 -17.89 0.82 2.11
CA MET A 123 -17.27 -0.44 1.69
C MET A 123 -16.90 -0.43 0.19
N SER A 124 -15.78 -1.04 -0.16
CA SER A 124 -15.31 -1.18 -1.54
C SER A 124 -16.23 -2.05 -2.38
N GLN A 125 -16.04 -2.02 -3.69
CA GLN A 125 -16.45 -3.13 -4.55
C GLN A 125 -15.73 -4.43 -4.16
N ILE A 126 -16.25 -5.58 -4.62
CA ILE A 126 -15.62 -6.87 -4.34
C ILE A 126 -14.36 -7.03 -5.19
N HIS A 127 -13.24 -7.28 -4.54
CA HIS A 127 -11.97 -7.67 -5.14
C HIS A 127 -11.65 -9.13 -4.84
N HIS A 128 -10.58 -9.65 -5.46
CA HIS A 128 -10.13 -11.00 -5.21
C HIS A 128 -8.62 -11.09 -5.34
N PHE A 129 -8.02 -12.05 -4.63
CA PHE A 129 -6.61 -12.39 -4.72
C PHE A 129 -6.43 -13.89 -4.50
N ARG A 130 -5.28 -14.41 -4.90
CA ARG A 130 -4.88 -15.80 -4.65
C ARG A 130 -3.72 -15.82 -3.66
N THR A 131 -3.82 -16.65 -2.63
CA THR A 131 -2.70 -16.87 -1.70
C THR A 131 -1.56 -17.61 -2.36
N MET A 132 -0.33 -17.37 -1.88
CA MET A 132 0.85 -18.09 -2.33
C MET A 132 0.73 -19.61 -2.11
N PRO A 133 1.41 -20.42 -2.94
CA PRO A 133 1.52 -21.85 -2.70
C PRO A 133 2.35 -22.16 -1.45
N VAL A 134 2.37 -23.43 -1.04
CA VAL A 134 3.20 -23.90 0.07
C VAL A 134 4.67 -23.68 -0.28
N SER A 135 5.46 -23.16 0.66
CA SER A 135 6.91 -23.13 0.50
C SER A 135 7.44 -24.57 0.47
N GLY A 136 8.03 -24.98 -0.64
CA GLY A 136 8.64 -26.31 -0.76
C GLY A 136 9.51 -26.45 -2.00
N PRO A 137 10.36 -27.48 -2.06
CA PRO A 137 11.34 -27.67 -3.15
C PRO A 137 10.70 -27.95 -4.52
N ARG A 138 9.38 -28.11 -4.58
CA ARG A 138 8.60 -28.36 -5.80
C ARG A 138 7.32 -27.52 -5.86
N SER A 139 7.23 -26.48 -5.03
CA SER A 139 6.03 -25.65 -4.92
C SER A 139 6.45 -24.19 -4.89
N TYR A 140 6.19 -23.51 -6.00
CA TYR A 140 6.63 -22.16 -6.28
C TYR A 140 5.47 -21.39 -6.92
N PRO A 141 5.39 -20.06 -6.76
CA PRO A 141 4.55 -19.25 -7.63
C PRO A 141 4.95 -19.49 -9.10
N GLU A 142 3.98 -19.52 -9.99
CA GLU A 142 4.22 -19.81 -11.41
C GLU A 142 4.97 -18.65 -12.07
N ARG A 143 4.61 -17.41 -11.71
CA ARG A 143 5.22 -16.20 -12.27
C ARG A 143 5.47 -15.14 -11.21
N ILE A 144 6.74 -14.78 -11.03
CA ILE A 144 7.17 -13.64 -10.24
C ILE A 144 7.60 -12.54 -11.21
N ALA A 145 6.88 -11.42 -11.22
CA ALA A 145 7.29 -10.23 -11.93
C ALA A 145 8.23 -9.39 -11.07
N VAL A 146 9.24 -8.81 -11.70
CA VAL A 146 10.20 -7.91 -11.05
C VAL A 146 10.24 -6.60 -11.83
N MET A 147 10.13 -5.48 -11.12
CA MET A 147 10.22 -4.13 -11.66
C MET A 147 11.03 -3.26 -10.70
N GLY A 148 11.56 -2.15 -11.20
CA GLY A 148 12.17 -1.08 -10.42
C GLY A 148 11.99 0.23 -11.16
N ASP A 149 12.24 1.35 -10.50
CA ASP A 149 12.30 2.67 -11.15
C ASP A 149 11.05 3.00 -11.96
N LEU A 150 9.88 2.69 -11.39
CA LEU A 150 8.65 2.64 -12.16
C LEU A 150 8.15 4.04 -12.52
N GLY A 151 8.17 4.97 -11.55
CA GLY A 151 7.60 6.31 -11.68
C GLY A 151 6.13 6.29 -12.10
N LEU A 152 5.69 7.36 -12.77
CA LEU A 152 4.34 7.45 -13.33
C LEU A 152 4.37 8.29 -14.62
N THR A 153 4.76 7.63 -15.71
CA THR A 153 4.89 8.16 -17.07
C THR A 153 4.07 7.33 -18.07
N TYR A 154 4.03 7.71 -19.35
CA TYR A 154 3.44 6.85 -20.38
C TYR A 154 4.15 5.49 -20.49
N ASN A 155 5.48 5.46 -20.36
CA ASN A 155 6.25 4.21 -20.41
C ASN A 155 5.88 3.28 -19.26
N THR A 156 5.65 3.83 -18.06
CA THR A 156 5.11 3.09 -16.91
C THR A 156 3.82 2.36 -17.28
N THR A 157 2.97 2.97 -18.10
CA THR A 157 1.71 2.35 -18.49
C THR A 157 1.89 1.14 -19.39
N THR A 158 2.86 1.20 -20.31
CA THR A 158 3.25 0.08 -21.16
C THR A 158 3.88 -1.04 -20.33
N THR A 159 4.78 -0.72 -19.40
CA THR A 159 5.35 -1.69 -18.45
C THR A 159 4.25 -2.41 -17.67
N LEU A 160 3.29 -1.66 -17.13
CA LEU A 160 2.18 -2.24 -16.38
C LEU A 160 1.26 -3.10 -17.26
N SER A 161 1.04 -2.70 -18.52
CA SER A 161 0.26 -3.48 -19.48
C SER A 161 0.93 -4.83 -19.77
N HIS A 162 2.22 -4.82 -20.08
CA HIS A 162 3.01 -6.04 -20.31
C HIS A 162 3.08 -6.93 -19.07
N LEU A 163 3.23 -6.35 -17.88
CA LEU A 163 3.22 -7.13 -16.64
C LEU A 163 1.87 -7.82 -16.44
N LYS A 164 0.76 -7.09 -16.61
CA LYS A 164 -0.59 -7.66 -16.47
C LYS A 164 -0.88 -8.75 -17.51
N SER A 165 -0.45 -8.59 -18.75
CA SER A 165 -0.66 -9.62 -19.79
C SER A 165 0.06 -10.93 -19.47
N ASN A 166 1.13 -10.88 -18.67
CA ASN A 166 1.85 -12.05 -18.21
C ASN A 166 1.23 -12.72 -16.97
N ASN A 167 0.15 -12.19 -16.38
CA ASN A 167 -0.57 -12.78 -15.24
C ASN A 167 0.36 -13.25 -14.09
N PRO A 168 1.12 -12.34 -13.44
CA PRO A 168 1.98 -12.71 -12.33
C PRO A 168 1.18 -13.10 -11.08
N ASP A 169 1.70 -14.06 -10.33
CA ASP A 169 1.22 -14.39 -8.99
C ASP A 169 1.77 -13.43 -7.94
N LEU A 170 2.95 -12.86 -8.21
CA LEU A 170 3.70 -12.00 -7.32
C LEU A 170 4.40 -10.88 -8.11
N VAL A 171 4.47 -9.69 -7.53
CA VAL A 171 5.31 -8.59 -8.03
C VAL A 171 6.35 -8.21 -6.98
N LEU A 172 7.59 -8.01 -7.41
CA LEU A 172 8.64 -7.36 -6.63
C LEU A 172 8.91 -5.99 -7.27
N LEU A 173 8.78 -4.91 -6.51
CA LEU A 173 9.10 -3.55 -6.90
C LEU A 173 10.33 -3.09 -6.12
N ILE A 174 11.45 -2.94 -6.84
CA ILE A 174 12.76 -2.64 -6.28
C ILE A 174 13.01 -1.15 -6.42
N GLY A 175 12.62 -0.39 -5.38
CA GLY A 175 12.93 1.03 -5.24
C GLY A 175 12.30 1.97 -6.27
N ASN A 176 12.44 3.26 -5.98
CA ASN A 176 12.13 4.37 -6.87
C ASN A 176 10.71 4.28 -7.45
N VAL A 177 9.74 4.32 -6.55
CA VAL A 177 8.35 3.98 -6.80
C VAL A 177 7.66 5.06 -7.62
N THR A 178 7.66 6.30 -7.13
CA THR A 178 6.77 7.36 -7.65
C THR A 178 7.50 8.53 -8.28
N TYR A 179 8.76 8.74 -7.92
CA TYR A 179 9.54 9.91 -8.29
C TYR A 179 8.86 11.24 -7.89
N ALA A 180 8.19 11.27 -6.73
CA ALA A 180 7.57 12.50 -6.21
C ALA A 180 8.60 13.60 -5.94
N ASN A 181 9.85 13.23 -5.62
CA ASN A 181 11.00 14.11 -5.46
C ASN A 181 11.59 14.65 -6.80
N LEU A 182 10.98 14.39 -7.95
CA LEU A 182 11.32 15.09 -9.20
C LEU A 182 10.52 16.39 -9.39
N TYR A 183 9.71 16.75 -8.40
CA TYR A 183 8.79 17.87 -8.45
C TYR A 183 8.98 18.79 -7.25
N LEU A 184 8.85 20.10 -7.50
CA LEU A 184 8.63 21.08 -6.44
C LEU A 184 7.28 20.84 -5.75
N THR A 185 7.14 21.34 -4.52
CA THR A 185 5.89 21.25 -3.75
C THR A 185 4.67 21.87 -4.44
N ASN A 186 4.90 22.81 -5.37
CA ASN A 186 3.85 23.44 -6.19
C ASN A 186 3.40 22.59 -7.41
N GLY A 187 4.02 21.42 -7.64
CA GLY A 187 3.70 20.51 -8.74
C GLY A 187 4.52 20.73 -10.03
N THR A 188 5.47 21.66 -10.05
CA THR A 188 6.39 21.85 -11.18
C THR A 188 7.41 20.71 -11.20
N GLY A 189 7.43 19.92 -12.28
CA GLY A 189 8.31 18.76 -12.43
C GLY A 189 9.54 19.01 -13.28
N SER A 190 10.53 18.12 -13.18
CA SER A 190 11.71 18.08 -14.04
C SER A 190 12.21 16.64 -14.23
N ASP A 191 12.93 16.38 -15.32
CA ASP A 191 13.58 15.07 -15.51
C ASP A 191 14.81 14.90 -14.61
N ARG A 192 15.43 16.01 -14.19
CA ARG A 192 16.57 16.02 -13.26
C ARG A 192 16.46 17.19 -12.29
N TYR A 193 16.03 16.86 -11.07
CA TYR A 193 15.79 17.84 -10.01
C TYR A 193 16.97 18.79 -9.77
N SER A 194 18.18 18.24 -9.58
CA SER A 194 19.38 19.03 -9.25
C SER A 194 19.79 20.03 -10.35
N CYS A 195 19.48 19.74 -11.61
CA CYS A 195 19.76 20.66 -12.71
C CYS A 195 18.70 21.73 -12.87
N SER A 196 17.43 21.39 -12.63
CA SER A 196 16.30 22.29 -12.85
C SER A 196 16.00 23.19 -11.66
N PHE A 197 16.29 22.74 -10.43
CA PHE A 197 15.96 23.44 -9.19
C PHE A 197 17.19 23.60 -8.27
N PRO A 198 18.33 24.14 -8.76
CA PRO A 198 19.55 24.24 -7.97
C PRO A 198 19.41 25.17 -6.76
N ASN A 199 18.41 26.06 -6.77
CA ASN A 199 18.15 27.05 -5.73
C ASN A 199 17.03 26.64 -4.76
N SER A 200 16.47 25.43 -4.87
CA SER A 200 15.47 24.99 -3.91
C SER A 200 16.13 24.82 -2.53
N PRO A 201 15.49 25.28 -1.44
CA PRO A 201 16.09 25.25 -0.10
C PRO A 201 16.31 23.84 0.47
N ILE A 202 15.62 22.85 -0.11
CA ILE A 202 15.71 21.43 0.22
C ILE A 202 15.30 20.62 -1.02
N HIS A 203 15.64 19.34 -1.12
CA HIS A 203 15.12 18.49 -2.18
C HIS A 203 13.61 18.22 -1.97
N GLU A 204 12.77 19.16 -2.44
CA GLU A 204 11.31 19.12 -2.34
C GLU A 204 10.68 17.88 -3.00
N THR A 205 9.44 17.61 -2.63
CA THR A 205 8.61 16.54 -3.21
C THR A 205 7.18 17.00 -3.47
N TYR A 206 6.57 16.54 -4.56
CA TYR A 206 5.13 16.66 -4.79
C TYR A 206 4.38 15.38 -4.40
N GLN A 207 4.04 15.27 -3.12
CA GLN A 207 3.39 14.10 -2.52
C GLN A 207 2.11 13.59 -3.20
N PRO A 208 1.27 14.41 -3.87
CA PRO A 208 0.14 13.88 -4.65
C PRO A 208 0.53 12.86 -5.72
N ARG A 209 1.80 12.80 -6.18
CA ARG A 209 2.31 11.75 -7.08
C ARG A 209 2.18 10.36 -6.46
N TRP A 210 2.36 10.21 -5.15
CA TRP A 210 2.10 8.95 -4.45
C TRP A 210 0.63 8.53 -4.52
N ASP A 211 -0.28 9.49 -4.44
CA ASP A 211 -1.71 9.21 -4.55
C ASP A 211 -2.11 8.81 -5.98
N TYR A 212 -1.55 9.49 -6.98
CA TYR A 212 -1.79 9.16 -8.39
C TYR A 212 -1.23 7.80 -8.75
N TRP A 213 -0.02 7.48 -8.28
CA TRP A 213 0.59 6.18 -8.48
C TRP A 213 -0.27 5.07 -7.86
N GLY A 214 -0.72 5.25 -6.62
CA GLY A 214 -1.59 4.28 -5.95
C GLY A 214 -2.93 4.08 -6.69
N TRP A 215 -3.53 5.15 -7.22
CA TRP A 215 -4.73 5.06 -8.07
C TRP A 215 -4.48 4.25 -9.34
N TYR A 216 -3.38 4.55 -10.03
CA TYR A 216 -3.04 3.90 -11.28
C TYR A 216 -2.78 2.40 -11.08
N MET A 217 -2.03 2.06 -10.03
CA MET A 217 -1.61 0.70 -9.74
C MET A 217 -2.75 -0.18 -9.21
N GLN A 218 -3.82 0.40 -8.64
CA GLN A 218 -4.94 -0.30 -8.00
C GLN A 218 -5.45 -1.51 -8.81
N SER A 219 -5.54 -1.38 -10.13
CA SER A 219 -6.01 -2.46 -11.01
C SER A 219 -5.14 -3.72 -11.02
N LEU A 220 -3.84 -3.61 -10.72
CA LEU A 220 -2.92 -4.73 -10.51
C LEU A 220 -2.92 -5.14 -9.04
N VAL A 221 -2.62 -4.19 -8.16
CA VAL A 221 -2.25 -4.46 -6.78
C VAL A 221 -3.45 -4.77 -5.88
N SER A 222 -4.67 -4.71 -6.41
CA SER A 222 -5.89 -5.25 -5.78
C SER A 222 -6.09 -6.74 -6.00
N LYS A 223 -5.25 -7.36 -6.83
CA LYS A 223 -5.37 -8.77 -7.24
C LYS A 223 -4.07 -9.54 -7.10
N VAL A 224 -2.96 -8.88 -7.43
CA VAL A 224 -1.62 -9.43 -7.36
C VAL A 224 -0.88 -8.78 -6.20
N PRO A 225 -0.42 -9.57 -5.23
CA PRO A 225 0.39 -9.04 -4.14
C PRO A 225 1.74 -8.50 -4.64
N ILE A 226 2.24 -7.42 -4.02
CA ILE A 226 3.40 -6.67 -4.53
C ILE A 226 4.39 -6.29 -3.41
N MET A 227 5.55 -6.92 -3.30
CA MET A 227 6.58 -6.44 -2.35
C MET A 227 7.24 -5.18 -2.87
N VAL A 228 7.45 -4.19 -2.00
CA VAL A 228 8.17 -2.96 -2.35
C VAL A 228 9.38 -2.85 -1.44
N VAL A 229 10.54 -2.56 -2.00
CA VAL A 229 11.74 -2.17 -1.24
C VAL A 229 12.02 -0.70 -1.53
N GLU A 230 12.51 0.04 -0.55
CA GLU A 230 12.86 1.45 -0.73
C GLU A 230 14.02 1.65 -1.70
N GLY A 231 13.97 2.74 -2.47
CA GLY A 231 15.09 3.27 -3.22
C GLY A 231 15.49 4.66 -2.69
N ASN A 232 16.46 5.28 -3.35
CA ASN A 232 16.92 6.62 -2.98
C ASN A 232 15.84 7.69 -3.23
N HIS A 233 14.92 7.48 -4.16
CA HIS A 233 13.81 8.42 -4.41
C HIS A 233 12.76 8.41 -3.29
N GLU A 234 12.78 7.42 -2.40
CA GLU A 234 11.91 7.36 -1.22
C GLU A 234 12.50 8.07 0.01
N ILE A 235 13.75 8.57 -0.03
CA ILE A 235 14.38 9.29 1.09
C ILE A 235 13.51 10.49 1.50
N GLU A 236 13.11 11.31 0.53
CA GLU A 236 12.12 12.40 0.70
C GLU A 236 12.31 13.21 2.00
N GLU A 237 13.51 13.75 2.20
CA GLU A 237 13.88 14.49 3.41
C GLU A 237 12.92 15.67 3.67
N GLN A 238 12.54 15.83 4.94
CA GLN A 238 11.64 16.89 5.39
C GLN A 238 12.08 17.47 6.74
N ALA A 239 11.24 18.34 7.31
CA ALA A 239 11.46 18.89 8.65
C ALA A 239 11.83 17.81 9.67
N GLU A 240 12.65 18.18 10.66
CA GLU A 240 13.16 17.28 11.70
C GLU A 240 14.06 16.14 11.16
N ASN A 241 14.66 16.32 9.98
CA ASN A 241 15.50 15.33 9.30
C ASN A 241 14.79 13.97 9.08
N LYS A 242 13.45 14.00 9.01
CA LYS A 242 12.65 12.80 8.74
C LYS A 242 12.81 12.39 7.29
N THR A 243 12.90 11.08 7.07
CA THR A 243 13.06 10.46 5.75
C THR A 243 12.13 9.25 5.63
N PHE A 244 11.83 8.83 4.41
CA PHE A 244 11.00 7.65 4.13
C PHE A 244 9.58 7.68 4.70
N GLU A 245 9.05 8.85 5.08
CA GLU A 245 7.74 8.98 5.73
C GLU A 245 6.60 8.48 4.83
N ALA A 246 6.61 8.86 3.55
CA ALA A 246 5.63 8.38 2.58
C ALA A 246 5.75 6.87 2.33
N TYR A 247 6.97 6.39 2.09
CA TYR A 247 7.24 4.96 1.87
C TYR A 247 6.81 4.11 3.05
N SER A 248 7.24 4.46 4.26
CA SER A 248 6.99 3.73 5.51
C SER A 248 5.51 3.72 5.88
N SER A 249 4.82 4.84 5.65
CA SER A 249 3.40 4.97 5.96
C SER A 249 2.51 4.21 4.98
N ARG A 250 2.91 4.12 3.71
CA ARG A 250 2.15 3.47 2.63
C ARG A 250 2.52 1.99 2.45
N SER A 251 3.70 1.59 2.90
CA SER A 251 4.17 0.20 2.92
C SER A 251 3.92 -0.43 4.29
N CYS A 252 3.92 -1.76 4.38
CA CYS A 252 3.69 -2.48 5.66
C CYS A 252 4.88 -3.35 6.07
N LEU A 253 6.08 -3.05 5.56
CA LEU A 253 7.28 -3.78 5.96
C LEU A 253 7.63 -3.58 7.45
N GLN A 254 7.16 -2.51 8.10
CA GLN A 254 7.47 -2.21 9.50
C GLN A 254 6.98 -3.26 10.52
N GLU A 255 6.08 -4.19 10.16
CA GLU A 255 5.60 -5.22 11.10
C GLU A 255 6.54 -6.45 11.22
N ILE A 256 7.63 -6.52 10.44
CA ILE A 256 8.50 -7.71 10.40
C ILE A 256 9.58 -7.67 11.51
N GLU A 257 10.03 -6.50 11.94
CA GLU A 257 11.22 -6.39 12.80
C GLU A 257 10.92 -6.24 14.30
N SER A 258 9.68 -5.95 14.73
CA SER A 258 9.37 -5.75 16.16
C SER A 258 9.22 -7.04 16.98
N ARG A 259 9.56 -8.21 16.42
CA ARG A 259 9.44 -9.52 17.09
C ARG A 259 10.64 -10.46 16.90
N LEU A 260 11.82 -9.92 16.59
CA LEU A 260 13.08 -10.68 16.66
C LEU A 260 13.88 -10.26 17.89
#